data_AF-A0A8T1VWM2-F1
#
_entry.id   AF-A0A8T1VWM2-F1
#
_cell.length_a   1.000
_cell.length_b   1.000
_cell.length_c   1.000
_cell.angle_alpha   90.00
_cell.angle_beta   90.00
_cell.angle_gamma   90.00
#
_symmetry.space_group_name_H-M   'P 1'
#
loop_
_entity.id
_entity.type
_entity.pdbx_description
1 polymer ?
#
loop_
_entity_poly.entity_id
_entity_poly.type
_entity_poly.pdbx_seq_one_letter_code
_entity_poly.pdbx_strand_id
1 'polypeptide(L)'
;MVFVILVLLLFALVGVCSFLLWGTFSGWEDDAYPASSSEADVKGDFDQVYCYAQGVHICNEGSVSDALTMFAPALNSTTTALFENVTGGVNTLCDDYLSDYEELADVCNGCDKAREFKRFSSVLEWSRNECEPDAKTLGWCGEFFLDASAANITTGTAPYTHCRSVFLDLISNYSLYLAIGSVVVVVGSVAVIIMSCYLRRRDMYDVYEAY
;
A
#
# COMPACT_ATOMS: atom_id res chain seq x y z
N MET A 1 -3.43 -15.27 34.91
CA MET A 1 -2.50 -14.13 35.06
C MET A 1 -1.43 -14.08 33.97
N VAL A 2 -0.68 -15.18 33.72
CA VAL A 2 0.37 -15.19 32.66
C VAL A 2 -0.16 -14.73 31.30
N PHE A 3 -1.32 -15.23 30.87
CA PHE A 3 -1.96 -14.81 29.61
C PHE A 3 -2.24 -13.29 29.54
N VAL A 4 -2.79 -12.70 30.61
CA VAL A 4 -3.11 -11.26 30.65
C VAL A 4 -1.84 -10.40 30.61
N ILE A 5 -0.77 -10.86 31.24
CA ILE A 5 0.54 -10.19 31.20
C ILE A 5 1.11 -10.22 29.78
N LEU A 6 1.01 -11.36 29.07
CA LEU A 6 1.47 -11.46 27.68
C LEU A 6 0.68 -10.53 26.75
N VAL A 7 -0.65 -10.47 26.90
CA VAL A 7 -1.49 -9.52 26.15
C VAL A 7 -1.10 -8.08 26.45
N LEU A 8 -0.90 -7.73 27.72
CA LEU A 8 -0.45 -6.39 28.11
C LEU A 8 0.87 -6.02 27.45
N LEU A 9 1.87 -6.90 27.48
CA LEU A 9 3.18 -6.63 26.89
C LEU A 9 3.10 -6.49 25.36
N LEU A 10 2.33 -7.37 24.70
CA LEU A 10 2.14 -7.30 23.25
C LEU A 10 1.49 -5.98 22.86
N PHE A 11 0.38 -5.62 23.50
CA PHE A 11 -0.33 -4.38 23.17
C PHE A 11 0.48 -3.15 23.55
N ALA A 12 1.25 -3.17 24.64
CA ALA A 12 2.17 -2.09 24.96
C ALA A 12 3.23 -1.89 23.87
N LEU A 13 3.81 -2.97 23.34
CA LEU A 13 4.76 -2.90 22.22
C LEU A 13 4.09 -2.33 20.96
N VAL A 14 2.91 -2.86 20.59
CA VAL A 14 2.14 -2.35 19.45
C VAL A 14 1.86 -0.86 19.61
N GLY A 15 1.44 -0.42 20.80
CA GLY A 15 1.16 0.98 21.08
C GLY A 15 2.38 1.87 20.90
N VAL A 16 3.54 1.48 21.46
CA VAL A 16 4.79 2.23 21.27
C VAL A 16 5.15 2.35 19.80
N CYS A 17 5.11 1.24 19.05
CA CYS A 17 5.39 1.25 17.61
C CYS A 17 4.39 2.15 16.85
N SER A 18 3.10 2.06 17.16
CA SER A 18 2.07 2.88 16.53
C SER A 18 2.23 4.37 16.82
N PHE A 19 2.60 4.77 18.04
CA PHE A 19 2.88 6.18 18.36
C PHE A 19 4.12 6.71 17.65
N LEU A 20 5.18 5.90 17.54
CA LEU A 20 6.39 6.27 16.81
C LEU A 20 6.11 6.43 15.31
N LEU A 21 5.35 5.50 14.73
CA LEU A 21 4.90 5.59 13.33
C LEU A 21 4.05 6.85 13.13
N TRP A 22 3.01 7.05 13.94
CA TRP A 22 2.17 8.23 13.86
C TRP A 22 2.98 9.53 13.90
N GLY A 23 3.87 9.68 14.89
CA GLY A 23 4.70 10.88 15.02
C GLY A 23 5.65 11.10 13.84
N THR A 24 6.16 10.02 13.23
CA THR A 24 7.04 10.11 12.06
C THR A 24 6.27 10.54 10.81
N PHE A 25 5.18 9.83 10.48
CA PHE A 25 4.41 10.07 9.26
C PHE A 25 3.61 11.39 9.32
N SER A 26 3.07 11.74 10.49
CA SER A 26 2.44 13.05 10.70
C SER A 26 3.47 14.18 10.60
N GLY A 27 4.70 13.98 11.08
CA GLY A 27 5.77 14.97 10.92
C GLY A 27 6.16 15.20 9.46
N TRP A 28 6.19 14.15 8.64
CA TRP A 28 6.51 14.26 7.22
C TRP A 28 5.46 15.04 6.41
N GLU A 29 4.20 15.05 6.87
CA GLU A 29 3.11 15.75 6.18
C GLU A 29 3.36 17.26 6.09
N ASP A 30 3.89 17.85 7.16
CA ASP A 30 4.19 19.29 7.26
C ASP A 30 5.53 19.67 6.62
N ASP A 31 6.41 18.69 6.38
CA ASP A 31 7.76 18.91 5.87
C ASP A 31 7.83 18.86 4.34
N ALA A 32 8.78 19.62 3.78
CA ALA A 32 9.10 19.55 2.36
C ALA A 32 9.76 18.21 2.01
N TYR A 33 9.29 17.58 0.93
CA TYR A 33 9.86 16.31 0.48
C TYR A 33 11.32 16.46 -0.02
N PRO A 34 12.24 15.54 0.32
CA PRO A 34 12.10 14.50 1.34
C PRO A 34 12.37 15.06 2.75
N ALA A 35 11.49 14.75 3.70
CA ALA A 35 11.63 15.05 5.11
C ALA A 35 12.73 14.20 5.77
N SER A 36 12.99 13.00 5.25
CA SER A 36 14.11 12.16 5.70
C SER A 36 14.57 11.15 4.63
N SER A 37 15.73 10.52 4.84
CA SER A 37 16.17 9.40 3.99
C SER A 37 15.20 8.23 4.01
N SER A 38 14.56 7.98 5.16
CA SER A 38 13.55 6.92 5.29
C SER A 38 12.30 7.23 4.45
N GLU A 39 11.93 8.49 4.26
CA GLU A 39 10.83 8.86 3.35
C GLU A 39 11.21 8.60 1.89
N ALA A 40 12.50 8.77 1.53
CA ALA A 40 12.98 8.43 0.20
C ALA A 40 12.94 6.91 -0.06
N ASP A 41 13.23 6.08 0.95
CA ASP A 41 13.10 4.62 0.85
C ASP A 41 11.62 4.22 0.73
N VAL A 42 10.75 4.80 1.57
CA VAL A 42 9.28 4.58 1.51
C VAL A 42 8.72 4.95 0.15
N LYS A 43 9.19 6.05 -0.44
CA LYS A 43 8.84 6.43 -1.80
C LYS A 43 9.16 5.31 -2.80
N GLY A 44 10.39 4.77 -2.77
CA GLY A 44 10.82 3.74 -3.71
C GLY A 44 9.95 2.49 -3.65
N ASP A 45 9.70 2.00 -2.43
CA ASP A 45 8.84 0.84 -2.19
C ASP A 45 7.39 1.11 -2.59
N PHE A 46 6.86 2.30 -2.26
CA PHE A 46 5.49 2.68 -2.62
C PHE A 46 5.32 2.77 -4.13
N ASP A 47 6.23 3.45 -4.83
CA ASP A 47 6.20 3.61 -6.28
C ASP A 47 6.19 2.25 -6.97
N GLN A 48 7.05 1.33 -6.53
CA GLN A 48 7.13 -0.03 -7.05
C GLN A 48 5.82 -0.81 -6.84
N VAL A 49 5.31 -0.84 -5.61
CA VAL A 49 4.08 -1.59 -5.27
C VAL A 49 2.87 -0.99 -5.95
N TYR A 50 2.78 0.34 -6.05
CA TYR A 50 1.71 1.04 -6.75
C TYR A 50 1.69 0.66 -8.23
N CYS A 51 2.85 0.70 -8.91
CA CYS A 51 2.93 0.32 -10.31
C CYS A 51 2.60 -1.16 -10.55
N TYR A 52 3.01 -2.07 -9.66
CA TYR A 52 2.60 -3.47 -9.73
C TYR A 52 1.09 -3.65 -9.54
N ALA A 53 0.49 -2.97 -8.56
CA ALA A 53 -0.94 -3.03 -8.32
C ALA A 53 -1.74 -2.52 -9.53
N GLN A 54 -1.37 -1.36 -10.07
CA GLN A 54 -2.03 -0.79 -11.24
C GLN A 54 -1.83 -1.61 -12.50
N GLY A 55 -0.62 -2.15 -12.72
CA GLY A 55 -0.34 -3.05 -13.83
C GLY A 55 -1.26 -4.28 -13.81
N VAL A 56 -1.47 -4.89 -12.64
CA VAL A 56 -2.39 -6.05 -12.50
C VAL A 56 -3.80 -5.66 -12.92
N HIS A 57 -4.28 -4.51 -12.47
CA HIS A 57 -5.64 -4.06 -12.77
C HIS A 57 -5.80 -3.78 -14.26
N ILE A 58 -4.92 -2.95 -14.82
CA ILE A 58 -4.95 -2.54 -16.22
C ILE A 58 -4.89 -3.75 -17.15
N CYS A 59 -4.07 -4.75 -16.82
CA CYS A 59 -3.89 -5.93 -17.65
C CYS A 59 -5.00 -7.00 -17.52
N ASN A 60 -5.82 -6.99 -16.45
CA ASN A 60 -6.91 -7.98 -16.27
C ASN A 60 -8.31 -7.40 -16.41
N GLU A 61 -8.52 -6.16 -15.98
CA GLU A 61 -9.84 -5.53 -15.83
C GLU A 61 -9.91 -4.12 -16.42
N GLY A 62 -8.77 -3.46 -16.66
CA GLY A 62 -8.71 -2.11 -17.20
C GLY A 62 -8.88 -2.04 -18.71
N SER A 63 -8.88 -0.80 -19.22
CA SER A 63 -9.04 -0.56 -20.65
C SER A 63 -7.74 -0.80 -21.41
N VAL A 64 -7.85 -1.20 -22.68
CA VAL A 64 -6.71 -1.30 -23.58
C VAL A 64 -6.00 0.05 -23.74
N SER A 65 -6.76 1.16 -23.71
CA SER A 65 -6.20 2.53 -23.79
C SER A 65 -5.26 2.84 -22.62
N ASP A 66 -5.62 2.44 -21.40
CA ASP A 66 -4.78 2.65 -20.21
C ASP A 66 -3.50 1.80 -20.26
N ALA A 67 -3.60 0.58 -20.79
CA ALA A 67 -2.45 -0.30 -20.99
C ALA A 67 -1.48 0.25 -22.03
N LEU A 68 -1.99 0.80 -23.13
CA LEU A 68 -1.17 1.46 -24.14
C LEU A 68 -0.51 2.73 -23.60
N THR A 69 -1.27 3.54 -22.85
CA THR A 69 -0.74 4.76 -22.23
C THR A 69 0.38 4.44 -21.22
N MET A 70 0.25 3.31 -20.52
CA MET A 70 1.24 2.82 -19.58
C MET A 70 2.46 2.25 -20.31
N PHE A 71 2.32 1.19 -21.09
CA PHE A 71 3.46 0.41 -21.58
C PHE A 71 3.98 0.81 -22.97
N ALA A 72 3.19 1.56 -23.74
CA ALA A 72 3.57 1.95 -25.09
C ALA A 72 3.14 3.40 -25.41
N PRO A 73 3.59 4.39 -24.62
CA PRO A 73 3.20 5.80 -24.76
C PRO A 73 3.64 6.43 -26.09
N ALA A 74 4.59 5.80 -26.79
CA ALA A 74 5.10 6.25 -28.09
C ALA A 74 4.31 5.73 -29.31
N LEU A 75 3.28 4.89 -29.10
CA LEU A 75 2.42 4.41 -30.18
C LEU A 75 1.71 5.57 -30.88
N ASN A 76 1.63 5.50 -32.21
CA ASN A 76 0.89 6.49 -33.00
C ASN A 76 -0.62 6.37 -32.74
N SER A 77 -1.30 7.52 -32.69
CA SER A 77 -2.74 7.62 -32.40
C SER A 77 -3.64 6.79 -33.33
N THR A 78 -3.20 6.50 -34.56
CA THR A 78 -3.95 5.67 -35.51
C THR A 78 -3.95 4.19 -35.12
N THR A 79 -2.85 3.68 -34.57
CA THR A 79 -2.76 2.28 -34.13
C THR A 79 -3.33 2.13 -32.72
N THR A 80 -3.20 3.14 -31.86
CA THR A 80 -3.92 3.22 -30.58
C THR A 80 -5.44 3.07 -30.78
N ALA A 81 -6.02 3.83 -31.72
CA ALA A 81 -7.45 3.76 -32.02
C ALA A 81 -7.92 2.40 -32.57
N LEU A 82 -7.02 1.64 -33.22
CA LEU A 82 -7.31 0.29 -33.69
C LEU A 82 -7.45 -0.68 -32.50
N PHE A 83 -6.57 -0.53 -31.51
CA PHE A 83 -6.50 -1.40 -30.33
C PHE A 83 -7.52 -1.05 -29.25
N GLU A 84 -7.93 0.22 -29.14
CA GLU A 84 -8.99 0.65 -28.21
C GLU A 84 -10.33 -0.07 -28.42
N ASN A 85 -10.61 -0.54 -29.64
CA ASN A 85 -11.85 -1.23 -29.96
C ASN A 85 -11.79 -2.75 -29.77
N VAL A 86 -10.66 -3.29 -29.28
CA VAL A 86 -10.47 -4.73 -29.07
C VAL A 86 -11.31 -5.18 -27.87
N THR A 87 -12.20 -6.13 -28.12
CA THR A 87 -13.08 -6.69 -27.09
C THR A 87 -12.35 -7.84 -26.40
N GLY A 88 -12.07 -7.72 -25.10
CA GLY A 88 -11.37 -8.75 -24.31
C GLY A 88 -10.13 -8.27 -23.53
N GLY A 89 -9.84 -6.96 -23.56
CA GLY A 89 -8.78 -6.35 -22.76
C GLY A 89 -7.39 -6.61 -23.32
N VAL A 90 -6.36 -6.42 -22.49
CA VAL A 90 -4.96 -6.53 -22.92
C VAL A 90 -4.58 -7.96 -23.30
N ASN A 91 -5.27 -8.97 -22.73
CA ASN A 91 -4.98 -10.37 -23.02
C ASN A 91 -5.31 -10.74 -24.48
N THR A 92 -6.47 -10.34 -24.98
CA THR A 92 -6.83 -10.58 -26.39
C THR A 92 -6.00 -9.73 -27.34
N LEU A 93 -5.60 -8.52 -26.92
CA LEU A 93 -4.66 -7.72 -27.67
C LEU A 93 -3.32 -8.45 -27.88
N CYS A 94 -2.77 -9.03 -26.82
CA CYS A 94 -1.53 -9.79 -26.87
C CYS A 94 -1.65 -11.11 -27.65
N ASP A 95 -2.78 -11.80 -27.52
CA ASP A 95 -2.99 -13.08 -28.21
C ASP A 95 -3.20 -12.89 -29.73
N ASP A 96 -3.89 -11.82 -30.14
CA ASP A 96 -4.33 -11.63 -31.54
C ASP A 96 -3.42 -10.70 -32.36
N TYR A 97 -2.72 -9.75 -31.74
CA TYR A 97 -2.01 -8.67 -32.48
C TYR A 97 -0.50 -8.64 -32.25
N LEU A 98 0.04 -9.37 -31.26
CA LEU A 98 1.48 -9.38 -30.95
C LEU A 98 2.35 -9.85 -32.12
N SER A 99 1.84 -10.74 -32.98
CA SER A 99 2.59 -11.20 -34.17
C SER A 99 2.78 -10.11 -35.22
N ASP A 100 1.89 -9.12 -35.22
CA ASP A 100 1.78 -8.11 -36.27
C ASP A 100 2.40 -6.77 -35.84
N TYR A 101 2.58 -6.56 -34.54
CA TYR A 101 3.14 -5.34 -33.95
C TYR A 101 4.12 -5.67 -32.82
N GLU A 102 5.41 -5.54 -33.10
CA GLU A 102 6.47 -5.81 -32.10
C GLU A 102 6.41 -4.84 -30.91
N GLU A 103 5.85 -3.64 -31.10
CA GLU A 103 5.66 -2.63 -30.05
C GLU A 103 4.68 -3.09 -28.96
N LEU A 104 3.85 -4.11 -29.21
CA LEU A 104 3.00 -4.73 -28.20
C LEU A 104 3.78 -5.68 -27.27
N ALA A 105 5.00 -6.08 -27.62
CA ALA A 105 5.79 -6.99 -26.79
C ALA A 105 6.04 -6.42 -25.39
N ASP A 106 6.27 -5.11 -25.29
CA ASP A 106 6.48 -4.39 -24.04
C ASP A 106 5.20 -4.35 -23.18
N VAL A 107 4.04 -4.15 -23.80
CA VAL A 107 2.73 -4.22 -23.16
C VAL A 107 2.47 -5.63 -22.60
N CYS A 108 2.72 -6.66 -23.41
CA CYS A 108 2.45 -8.04 -23.03
C CYS A 108 3.42 -8.55 -21.96
N ASN A 109 4.71 -8.25 -22.07
CA ASN A 109 5.71 -8.59 -21.06
C ASN A 109 5.46 -7.84 -19.75
N GLY A 110 5.11 -6.56 -19.82
CA GLY A 110 4.73 -5.75 -18.66
C GLY A 110 3.50 -6.34 -17.95
N CYS A 111 2.50 -6.76 -18.71
CA CYS A 111 1.31 -7.42 -18.17
C CYS A 111 1.58 -8.80 -17.58
N ASP A 112 2.42 -9.62 -18.20
CA ASP A 112 2.83 -10.90 -17.64
C ASP A 112 3.57 -10.72 -16.31
N LYS A 113 4.47 -9.73 -16.24
CA LYS A 113 5.15 -9.38 -15.00
C LYS A 113 4.21 -8.84 -13.94
N ALA A 114 3.28 -7.97 -14.32
CA ALA A 114 2.27 -7.48 -13.40
C ALA A 114 1.43 -8.64 -12.83
N ARG A 115 1.04 -9.64 -13.64
CA ARG A 115 0.23 -10.79 -13.17
C ARG A 115 0.90 -11.64 -12.08
N GLU A 116 2.23 -11.59 -11.90
CA GLU A 116 2.91 -12.21 -10.76
C GLU A 116 2.46 -11.59 -9.41
N PHE A 117 1.94 -10.36 -9.45
CA PHE A 117 1.62 -9.53 -8.29
C PHE A 117 0.11 -9.43 -7.97
N LYS A 118 -0.69 -10.40 -8.40
CA LYS A 118 -2.16 -10.47 -8.17
C LYS A 118 -2.63 -10.35 -6.70
N ARG A 119 -1.73 -10.38 -5.73
CA ARG A 119 -2.06 -10.32 -4.29
C ARG A 119 -2.22 -8.92 -3.71
N PHE A 120 -1.95 -7.86 -4.47
CA PHE A 120 -2.04 -6.48 -3.97
C PHE A 120 -3.43 -5.83 -4.10
N SER A 121 -4.51 -6.62 -4.08
CA SER A 121 -5.87 -6.12 -4.28
C SER A 121 -6.27 -5.02 -3.28
N SER A 122 -5.79 -5.08 -2.04
CA SER A 122 -6.08 -4.05 -1.02
C SER A 122 -5.38 -2.72 -1.30
N VAL A 123 -4.13 -2.76 -1.78
CA VAL A 123 -3.39 -1.55 -2.17
C VAL A 123 -4.01 -0.94 -3.42
N LEU A 124 -4.39 -1.79 -4.39
CA LEU A 124 -5.09 -1.38 -5.59
C LEU A 124 -6.45 -0.71 -5.32
N GLU A 125 -7.24 -1.30 -4.41
CA GLU A 125 -8.54 -0.75 -4.05
C GLU A 125 -8.40 0.59 -3.34
N TRP A 126 -7.46 0.68 -2.40
CA TRP A 126 -7.13 1.96 -1.74
C TRP A 126 -6.63 2.99 -2.76
N SER A 127 -5.67 2.65 -3.61
CA SER A 127 -5.12 3.59 -4.58
C SER A 127 -6.18 4.11 -5.52
N ARG A 128 -7.08 3.27 -6.02
CA ARG A 128 -8.16 3.71 -6.91
C ARG A 128 -9.16 4.65 -6.23
N ASN A 129 -9.45 4.44 -4.95
CA ASN A 129 -10.44 5.25 -4.22
C ASN A 129 -9.85 6.57 -3.72
N GLU A 130 -8.61 6.56 -3.25
CA GLU A 130 -8.00 7.70 -2.55
C GLU A 130 -6.95 8.43 -3.39
N CYS A 131 -6.35 7.77 -4.39
CA CYS A 131 -5.33 8.35 -5.28
C CYS A 131 -5.43 7.80 -6.72
N GLU A 132 -6.51 8.18 -7.39
CA GLU A 132 -6.82 7.72 -8.75
C GLU A 132 -5.63 7.94 -9.70
N PRO A 133 -5.25 6.95 -10.53
CA PRO A 133 -4.10 7.07 -11.41
C PRO A 133 -4.32 8.12 -12.48
N ASP A 134 -3.45 9.14 -12.52
CA ASP A 134 -3.34 10.08 -13.64
C ASP A 134 -2.53 9.48 -14.81
N ALA A 135 -2.76 9.95 -16.03
CA ALA A 135 -2.04 9.51 -17.23
C ALA A 135 -0.52 9.68 -17.10
N LYS A 136 -0.05 10.70 -16.37
CA LYS A 136 1.38 10.93 -16.09
C LYS A 136 1.96 9.90 -15.13
N THR A 137 1.17 9.43 -14.18
CA THR A 137 1.57 8.42 -13.19
C THR A 137 1.62 7.03 -13.86
N LEU A 138 0.67 6.75 -14.75
CA LEU A 138 0.68 5.54 -15.56
C LEU A 138 1.88 5.49 -16.51
N GLY A 139 2.19 6.58 -17.20
CA GLY A 139 3.39 6.66 -18.04
C GLY A 139 4.69 6.43 -17.25
N TRP A 140 4.79 6.99 -16.04
CA TRP A 140 5.92 6.74 -15.13
C TRP A 140 6.04 5.26 -14.76
N CYS A 141 4.92 4.62 -14.42
CA CYS A 141 4.90 3.19 -14.12
C CYS A 141 5.29 2.34 -15.34
N GLY A 142 4.88 2.74 -16.54
CA GLY A 142 5.32 2.16 -17.80
C GLY A 142 6.83 2.09 -17.94
N GLU A 143 7.49 3.25 -17.84
CA GLU A 143 8.95 3.34 -17.88
C GLU A 143 9.59 2.53 -16.75
N PHE A 144 8.98 2.49 -15.56
CA PHE A 144 9.47 1.65 -14.46
C PHE A 144 9.47 0.16 -14.80
N PHE A 145 8.46 -0.34 -15.53
CA PHE A 145 8.43 -1.73 -15.97
C PHE A 145 9.45 -2.04 -17.06
N LEU A 146 9.75 -1.08 -17.94
CA LEU A 146 10.69 -1.26 -19.06
C LEU A 146 12.15 -1.11 -18.62
N ASP A 147 12.48 -0.07 -17.86
CA ASP A 147 13.86 0.23 -17.43
C ASP A 147 14.24 -0.45 -16.10
N ALA A 148 13.26 -1.01 -15.38
CA ALA A 148 13.42 -1.68 -14.08
C ALA A 148 14.08 -0.84 -12.97
N SER A 149 14.29 0.46 -13.18
CA SER A 149 14.98 1.37 -12.26
C SER A 149 14.28 2.72 -12.18
N ALA A 150 13.68 3.00 -11.02
CA ALA A 150 13.05 4.29 -10.71
C ALA A 150 14.00 5.50 -10.77
N ALA A 151 15.32 5.27 -10.73
CA ALA A 151 16.33 6.34 -10.74
C ALA A 151 16.59 6.96 -12.12
N ASN A 152 16.20 6.26 -13.20
CA ASN A 152 16.44 6.71 -14.58
C ASN A 152 15.20 7.35 -15.23
N ILE A 153 14.06 7.33 -14.53
CA ILE A 153 12.78 7.78 -15.07
C ILE A 153 12.75 9.30 -15.05
N THR A 154 12.65 9.90 -16.23
CA THR A 154 12.66 11.37 -16.41
C THR A 154 11.32 11.90 -16.91
N THR A 155 10.38 11.02 -17.27
CA THR A 155 9.06 11.39 -17.74
C THR A 155 7.98 11.07 -16.71
N GLY A 156 6.88 11.82 -16.74
CA GLY A 156 5.75 11.61 -15.83
C GLY A 156 5.97 12.10 -14.40
N THR A 157 5.05 11.72 -13.52
CA THR A 157 5.09 12.04 -12.08
C THR A 157 5.09 10.74 -11.32
N ALA A 158 6.06 10.55 -10.43
CA ALA A 158 6.13 9.33 -9.63
C ALA A 158 4.89 9.18 -8.71
N PRO A 159 4.35 7.96 -8.55
CA PRO A 159 3.11 7.72 -7.81
C PRO A 159 3.10 8.32 -6.40
N TYR A 160 4.15 8.13 -5.63
CA TYR A 160 4.27 8.66 -4.28
C TYR A 160 4.22 10.18 -4.25
N THR A 161 4.83 10.86 -5.22
CA THR A 161 4.82 12.34 -5.27
C THR A 161 3.41 12.87 -5.51
N HIS A 162 2.61 12.13 -6.29
CA HIS A 162 1.21 12.44 -6.51
C HIS A 162 0.33 12.11 -5.29
N CYS A 163 0.54 10.94 -4.69
CA CYS A 163 -0.26 10.43 -3.58
C CYS A 163 0.25 10.81 -2.19
N ARG A 164 1.32 11.62 -2.08
CA ARG A 164 2.08 11.82 -0.83
C ARG A 164 1.18 12.20 0.34
N SER A 165 0.41 13.27 0.19
CA SER A 165 -0.44 13.78 1.29
C SER A 165 -1.47 12.74 1.73
N VAL A 166 -2.14 12.11 0.76
CA VAL A 166 -3.17 11.10 1.04
C VAL A 166 -2.58 9.85 1.69
N PHE A 167 -1.41 9.41 1.24
CA PHE A 167 -0.70 8.27 1.82
C PHE A 167 -0.21 8.57 3.24
N LEU A 168 0.40 9.72 3.46
CA LEU A 168 0.89 10.13 4.78
C LEU A 168 -0.28 10.26 5.77
N ASP A 169 -1.39 10.87 5.37
CA ASP A 169 -2.59 11.00 6.19
C ASP A 169 -3.22 9.64 6.51
N LEU A 170 -3.31 8.71 5.54
CA LEU A 170 -3.79 7.35 5.78
C LEU A 170 -2.96 6.64 6.87
N ILE A 171 -1.64 6.60 6.71
CA ILE A 171 -0.75 5.90 7.64
C ILE A 171 -0.77 6.59 9.01
N SER A 172 -0.79 7.92 9.03
CA SER A 172 -0.93 8.71 10.25
C SER A 172 -2.23 8.37 10.98
N ASN A 173 -3.38 8.46 10.32
CA ASN A 173 -4.67 8.18 10.96
C ASN A 173 -4.78 6.71 11.42
N TYR A 174 -4.36 5.76 10.58
CA TYR A 174 -4.41 4.34 10.94
C TYR A 174 -3.50 4.01 12.14
N SER A 175 -2.29 4.57 12.17
CA SER A 175 -1.37 4.38 13.29
C SER A 175 -1.90 5.04 14.57
N LEU A 176 -2.55 6.21 14.49
CA LEU A 176 -3.20 6.84 15.63
C LEU A 176 -4.34 5.96 16.18
N TYR A 177 -5.20 5.39 15.32
CA TYR A 177 -6.26 4.48 15.76
C TYR A 177 -5.71 3.23 16.45
N LEU A 178 -4.65 2.63 15.92
CA LEU A 178 -3.97 1.50 16.55
C LEU A 178 -3.35 1.88 17.90
N ALA A 179 -2.76 3.07 18.00
CA ALA A 179 -2.18 3.59 19.23
C ALA A 179 -3.26 3.75 20.33
N ILE A 180 -4.38 4.41 20.00
CA ILE A 180 -5.51 4.58 20.93
C ILE A 180 -6.09 3.22 21.33
N GLY A 181 -6.31 2.32 20.36
CA GLY A 181 -6.83 0.97 20.61
C GLY A 181 -5.92 0.17 21.55
N SER A 182 -4.60 0.27 21.37
CA SER A 182 -3.62 -0.33 22.26
C SER A 182 -3.72 0.19 23.70
N VAL A 183 -3.81 1.51 23.88
CA VAL A 183 -3.91 2.12 25.22
C VAL A 183 -5.13 1.59 25.98
N VAL A 184 -6.28 1.48 25.31
CA VAL A 184 -7.51 0.94 25.91
C VAL A 184 -7.31 -0.50 26.40
N VAL A 185 -6.68 -1.35 25.60
CA VAL A 185 -6.42 -2.75 25.97
C VAL A 185 -5.42 -2.84 27.13
N VAL A 186 -4.39 -1.99 27.16
CA VAL A 186 -3.42 -1.93 28.26
C VAL A 186 -4.10 -1.52 29.56
N VAL A 187 -4.93 -0.47 29.54
CA VAL A 187 -5.68 -0.01 30.72
C VAL A 187 -6.63 -1.11 31.23
N GLY A 188 -7.36 -1.77 30.33
CA GLY A 188 -8.23 -2.89 30.67
C GLY A 188 -7.46 -4.05 31.29
N SER A 189 -6.29 -4.39 30.74
CA SER A 189 -5.43 -5.45 31.27
C SER A 189 -4.93 -5.14 32.68
N VAL A 190 -4.53 -3.88 32.94
CA VAL A 190 -4.13 -3.42 34.28
C VAL A 190 -5.30 -3.53 35.27
N ALA A 191 -6.50 -3.13 34.89
CA ALA A 191 -7.69 -3.24 35.74
C ALA A 191 -8.00 -4.70 36.11
N VAL A 192 -7.90 -5.62 35.15
CA VAL A 192 -8.09 -7.07 35.39
C VAL A 192 -7.04 -7.62 36.35
N ILE A 193 -5.78 -7.23 36.19
CA ILE A 193 -4.69 -7.65 37.09
C ILE A 193 -4.96 -7.15 38.51
N ILE A 194 -5.30 -5.87 38.66
CA ILE A 194 -5.62 -5.26 39.95
C ILE A 194 -6.80 -5.99 40.61
N MET A 195 -7.90 -6.19 39.89
CA MET A 195 -9.09 -6.86 40.42
C MET A 195 -8.80 -8.31 40.82
N SER A 196 -8.02 -9.03 40.02
CA SER A 196 -7.60 -10.41 40.34
C SER A 196 -6.73 -10.46 41.60
N CYS A 197 -5.84 -9.48 41.79
CA CYS A 197 -5.05 -9.33 43.01
C CYS A 197 -5.91 -9.00 44.22
N TYR A 198 -6.91 -8.13 44.08
CA TYR A 198 -7.86 -7.81 45.14
C TYR A 198 -8.70 -9.02 45.55
N LEU A 199 -9.27 -9.77 44.60
CA LEU A 199 -10.03 -10.99 44.88
C LEU A 199 -9.18 -12.03 45.60
N ARG A 200 -7.96 -12.28 45.10
CA ARG A 200 -7.03 -13.23 45.74
C ARG A 200 -6.63 -12.81 47.16
N ARG A 201 -6.48 -11.52 47.43
CA ARG A 201 -6.22 -11.03 48.80
C ARG A 201 -7.43 -11.26 49.69
N ARG A 202 -8.64 -11.01 49.20
CA ARG A 202 -9.87 -11.19 49.98
C ARG A 202 -10.08 -12.65 50.36
N ASP A 203 -9.90 -13.58 49.42
CA ASP A 203 -9.98 -15.02 49.69
C ASP A 203 -8.98 -15.47 50.77
N MET A 204 -7.79 -14.86 50.83
CA MET A 204 -6.82 -15.14 51.89
C MET A 204 -7.29 -14.63 53.26
N TYR A 205 -7.88 -13.43 53.35
CA TYR A 205 -8.36 -12.87 54.61
C TYR A 205 -9.53 -13.68 55.20
N ASP A 206 -10.48 -14.12 54.36
CA ASP A 206 -11.63 -14.93 54.82
C ASP A 206 -11.17 -16.29 55.40
N VAL A 207 -10.06 -16.85 54.90
CA VAL A 207 -9.47 -18.08 55.46
C VAL A 207 -8.82 -17.86 56.83
N TYR A 208 -8.24 -16.68 57.09
CA TYR A 208 -7.64 -16.36 58.40
C TYR A 208 -8.68 -16.03 59.47
N GLU A 209 -9.85 -15.48 59.11
CA GLU A 209 -10.94 -15.24 60.07
C GLU A 209 -11.75 -16.52 60.40
N ALA A 210 -11.62 -17.56 59.58
CA ALA A 210 -12.26 -18.86 59.81
C ALA A 210 -11.51 -19.77 60.82
N TYR A 211 -10.38 -19.32 61.37
CA TYR A 211 -9.56 -20.00 62.37
C TYR A 211 -9.50 -19.21 63.69
#